data_AF-A0A8B7RLQ8-F1
#
_entry.id   AF-A0A8B7RLQ8-F1
#
_cell.length_a   1.000
_cell.length_b   1.000
_cell.length_c   1.000
_cell.angle_alpha   90.00
_cell.angle_beta   90.00
_cell.angle_gamma   90.00
#
_symmetry.space_group_name_H-M   'P 1'
#
loop_
_entity.id
_entity.type
_entity.pdbx_description
1 polymer ?
#
loop_
_entity_poly.entity_id
_entity_poly.type
_entity_poly.pdbx_seq_one_letter_code
_entity_poly.pdbx_strand_id
1 'polypeptide(L)'
;MLSRPAMLLGGLLLTMATVTGAQQRGQEAGGRRRAHRVQHGQCSYTFVLPEPEPCPPEPEAFRGSNSLQRDSPATALNLGDWPTQRVRQLEKVLENNTQWLQKLERYIQMNLRSELAQVQQHMVQNQTATMLELGTSLLNQTTAQTRKLTNVEAQILNQTSRMEIQLLETSLSTNKMEKQLLLQGHELHRLQGCNSALETRVQALETQQQAELASLRGEKERLRRLLGRQSGALAGLESSLRAARSNSSLLQRQQRQLLESVQRLVRVMAQGLVSVRAAEQVFQDCAEIQRFGANASGVYTIHVANMTEPRKVFCDLEANGGGWTLIQRRENGSVNFQRNWKDYKQGFGDPAGEHWLGNEVVHQLTSRAAYSLRVELQDWEGNEAYAQYEHFQLGSERQLYRICIFLGEEILGEVSHGTKEHGLGSRRPGFESLITQWLRDLRQIT
;
A
#
# COMPACT_ATOMS: atom_id res chain seq x y z
N MET A 1 -12.08 22.45 34.24
CA MET A 1 -11.06 22.95 33.29
C MET A 1 -11.52 22.63 31.88
N LEU A 2 -11.64 23.71 31.10
CA LEU A 2 -11.66 23.86 29.63
C LEU A 2 -12.61 23.01 28.77
N SER A 3 -13.56 23.76 28.19
CA SER A 3 -14.62 23.38 27.26
C SER A 3 -14.13 23.27 25.82
N ARG A 4 -14.91 22.51 25.05
CA ARG A 4 -14.83 22.23 23.61
C ARG A 4 -15.03 23.44 22.68
N PRO A 5 -14.67 23.31 21.38
CA PRO A 5 -14.60 24.38 20.40
C PRO A 5 -15.93 24.61 19.65
N ALA A 6 -16.05 25.78 19.01
CA ALA A 6 -17.16 26.17 18.14
C ALA A 6 -16.75 26.13 16.65
N MET A 7 -17.71 25.67 15.82
CA MET A 7 -17.74 25.79 14.36
C MET A 7 -17.99 27.25 13.92
N LEU A 8 -17.54 27.60 12.70
CA LEU A 8 -18.39 28.21 11.67
C LEU A 8 -17.74 28.15 10.28
N LEU A 9 -18.60 27.99 9.28
CA LEU A 9 -18.37 27.87 7.84
C LEU A 9 -18.32 29.25 7.13
N GLY A 10 -17.52 29.33 6.05
CA GLY A 10 -17.97 29.82 4.74
C GLY A 10 -17.68 31.27 4.31
N GLY A 11 -16.98 31.43 3.17
CA GLY A 11 -17.21 32.52 2.20
C GLY A 11 -15.97 33.22 1.60
N LEU A 12 -15.77 33.04 0.29
CA LEU A 12 -14.77 33.63 -0.66
C LEU A 12 -14.58 35.18 -0.58
N LEU A 13 -13.53 35.86 -1.07
CA LEU A 13 -12.85 35.83 -2.39
C LEU A 13 -11.52 36.67 -2.39
N LEU A 14 -10.69 36.44 -3.41
CA LEU A 14 -9.34 36.94 -3.77
C LEU A 14 -9.00 38.45 -3.60
N THR A 15 -7.70 38.74 -3.38
CA THR A 15 -6.83 39.49 -4.33
C THR A 15 -5.32 39.26 -4.05
N MET A 16 -4.52 39.55 -5.07
CA MET A 16 -3.16 39.13 -5.38
C MET A 16 -2.02 39.90 -4.68
N ALA A 17 -0.84 39.25 -4.75
CA ALA A 17 0.49 39.81 -5.06
C ALA A 17 1.51 39.99 -3.89
N THR A 18 2.42 39.01 -3.87
CA THR A 18 3.89 39.09 -3.74
C THR A 18 4.51 39.90 -2.59
N VAL A 19 5.10 39.14 -1.67
CA VAL A 19 5.92 39.58 -0.53
C VAL A 19 7.28 40.08 -0.98
N THR A 20 7.59 41.30 -0.58
CA THR A 20 8.92 41.88 -0.47
C THR A 20 9.63 41.36 0.78
N GLY A 21 10.82 40.75 0.60
CA GLY A 21 11.75 40.47 1.70
C GLY A 21 12.65 41.67 1.96
N ALA A 22 12.56 42.21 3.17
CA ALA A 22 13.41 43.29 3.68
C ALA A 22 14.67 42.71 4.37
N GLN A 23 15.82 43.35 4.16
CA GLN A 23 16.93 43.32 5.10
C GLN A 23 17.69 44.67 5.06
N GLN A 24 17.41 45.51 6.06
CA GLN A 24 18.29 46.57 6.57
C GLN A 24 19.32 45.89 7.50
N ARG A 25 20.53 46.38 7.78
CA ARG A 25 21.11 47.73 7.79
C ARG A 25 22.64 47.59 7.90
N GLY A 26 23.39 48.47 7.27
CA GLY A 26 24.82 48.65 7.50
C GLY A 26 25.29 49.88 6.73
N GLN A 27 25.61 50.93 7.46
CA GLN A 27 25.68 52.33 7.04
C GLN A 27 27.14 52.74 6.82
N GLU A 28 27.46 53.47 5.74
CA GLU A 28 28.35 54.65 5.84
C GLU A 28 28.49 55.47 4.54
N ALA A 29 28.43 56.79 4.76
CA ALA A 29 29.05 57.92 4.08
C ALA A 29 28.99 58.03 2.54
N GLY A 30 28.11 58.93 2.09
CA GLY A 30 28.03 59.39 0.71
C GLY A 30 29.10 60.42 0.32
N GLY A 31 29.59 60.27 -0.90
CA GLY A 31 30.27 61.30 -1.69
C GLY A 31 29.77 61.27 -3.12
N ARG A 32 28.91 62.23 -3.49
CA ARG A 32 28.40 62.46 -4.86
C ARG A 32 29.55 62.65 -5.85
N ARG A 33 29.45 62.07 -7.05
CA ARG A 33 29.60 62.78 -8.35
C ARG A 33 29.23 61.93 -9.58
N ARG A 34 28.18 62.39 -10.24
CA ARG A 34 27.86 62.44 -11.69
C ARG A 34 28.33 61.29 -12.60
N ALA A 35 27.32 60.63 -13.17
CA ALA A 35 27.40 59.79 -14.35
C ALA A 35 27.81 60.57 -15.60
N HIS A 36 28.70 59.99 -16.41
CA HIS A 36 28.79 60.27 -17.83
C HIS A 36 28.77 58.94 -18.60
N ARG A 37 27.82 58.87 -19.54
CA ARG A 37 27.52 57.78 -20.46
C ARG A 37 28.59 57.76 -21.55
N VAL A 38 29.31 56.64 -21.70
CA VAL A 38 30.26 56.44 -22.79
C VAL A 38 29.46 56.11 -24.06
N GLN A 39 29.57 56.97 -25.07
CA GLN A 39 29.15 56.67 -26.44
C GLN A 39 30.39 56.29 -27.26
N HIS A 40 30.23 55.30 -28.12
CA HIS A 40 31.28 54.74 -28.96
C HIS A 40 31.68 55.74 -30.05
N GLY A 41 32.98 55.97 -30.22
CA GLY A 41 33.58 56.72 -31.33
C GLY A 41 34.84 56.00 -31.80
N GLN A 42 35.09 56.01 -33.10
CA GLN A 42 36.25 55.38 -33.73
C GLN A 42 37.56 55.94 -33.16
N CYS A 43 38.47 55.07 -32.71
CA CYS A 43 39.79 55.46 -32.26
C CYS A 43 40.60 56.04 -33.43
N SER A 44 40.78 57.36 -33.48
CA SER A 44 41.82 58.00 -34.27
C SER A 44 43.11 58.03 -33.45
N TYR A 45 44.17 57.38 -33.96
CA TYR A 45 45.52 57.50 -33.40
C TYR A 45 46.21 58.71 -34.04
N THR A 46 46.71 59.62 -33.20
CA THR A 46 47.55 60.74 -33.65
C THR A 46 49.02 60.36 -33.45
N PHE A 47 49.75 60.19 -34.54
CA PHE A 47 51.21 60.15 -34.52
C PHE A 47 51.73 61.59 -34.41
N VAL A 48 52.42 61.89 -33.31
CA VAL A 48 53.21 63.12 -33.21
C VAL A 48 54.56 62.83 -33.86
N LEU A 49 54.74 63.28 -35.10
CA LEU A 49 56.07 63.42 -35.70
C LEU A 49 56.69 64.75 -35.24
N PRO A 50 57.96 64.79 -34.82
CA PRO A 50 58.69 66.05 -34.68
C PRO A 50 58.89 66.67 -36.07
N GLU A 51 58.52 67.93 -36.23
CA GLU A 51 58.89 68.70 -37.41
C GLU A 51 60.43 68.86 -37.47
N PRO A 52 61.06 68.73 -38.65
CA PRO A 52 62.49 68.95 -38.80
C PRO A 52 62.79 70.46 -38.83
N GLU A 53 63.67 70.92 -37.94
CA GLU A 53 64.30 72.23 -38.13
C GLU A 53 65.22 72.21 -39.37
N PRO A 54 65.29 73.30 -40.15
CA PRO A 54 66.06 73.36 -41.38
C PRO A 54 67.57 73.34 -41.09
N CYS A 55 68.27 72.44 -41.78
CA CYS A 55 69.73 72.44 -41.87
C CYS A 55 70.23 73.72 -42.59
N PRO A 56 71.37 74.30 -42.17
CA PRO A 56 72.06 75.29 -42.98
C PRO A 56 72.68 74.59 -44.22
N PRO A 57 72.84 75.30 -45.35
CA PRO A 57 73.25 74.68 -46.60
C PRO A 57 74.69 74.16 -46.53
N GLU A 58 74.88 72.94 -47.05
CA GLU A 58 76.19 72.42 -47.45
C GLU A 58 76.85 73.34 -48.49
N PRO A 59 78.18 73.52 -48.47
CA PRO A 59 78.90 74.01 -49.63
C PRO A 59 79.02 72.87 -50.64
N GLU A 60 78.15 72.87 -51.66
CA GLU A 60 78.29 71.94 -52.79
C GLU A 60 79.59 72.18 -53.57
N ALA A 61 80.28 71.06 -53.79
CA ALA A 61 81.02 70.69 -54.98
C ALA A 61 81.77 71.81 -55.73
N PHE A 62 83.08 71.78 -55.57
CA PHE A 62 84.08 72.17 -56.57
C PHE A 62 83.62 71.79 -58.00
N ARG A 63 83.06 72.75 -58.73
CA ARG A 63 83.07 72.74 -60.20
C ARG A 63 84.41 73.31 -60.64
N GLY A 64 85.42 72.46 -60.67
CA GLY A 64 86.66 72.73 -61.39
C GLY A 64 86.38 72.81 -62.89
N SER A 65 86.30 74.03 -63.43
CA SER A 65 86.45 74.27 -64.85
C SER A 65 87.87 74.74 -65.11
N ASN A 66 88.71 73.82 -65.59
CA ASN A 66 89.98 74.14 -66.21
C ASN A 66 89.69 74.79 -67.56
N SER A 67 89.97 76.08 -67.69
CA SER A 67 90.17 76.73 -68.98
C SER A 67 91.33 77.73 -68.85
N LEU A 68 92.50 77.24 -69.26
CA LEU A 68 93.66 78.01 -69.71
C LEU A 68 93.26 78.85 -70.94
N GLN A 69 93.62 80.14 -70.97
CA GLN A 69 94.09 80.95 -72.13
C GLN A 69 94.08 82.42 -71.67
N ARG A 70 95.19 83.03 -71.24
CA ARG A 70 96.18 83.77 -72.04
C ARG A 70 95.55 84.78 -73.01
N ASP A 71 95.73 86.07 -72.72
CA ASP A 71 96.08 87.08 -73.71
C ASP A 71 96.88 88.23 -73.07
N SER A 72 97.94 88.62 -73.77
CA SER A 72 98.87 89.70 -73.41
C SER A 72 98.30 91.07 -73.79
N PRO A 73 99.00 92.16 -73.44
CA PRO A 73 99.70 92.86 -74.51
C PRO A 73 101.20 92.96 -74.24
N ALA A 74 101.96 92.69 -75.28
CA ALA A 74 103.40 92.92 -75.33
C ALA A 74 103.69 94.41 -75.49
N THR A 75 104.47 94.96 -74.57
CA THR A 75 105.32 96.12 -74.87
C THR A 75 106.76 95.61 -74.86
N ALA A 76 107.28 95.42 -76.07
CA ALA A 76 108.70 95.51 -76.44
C ALA A 76 109.43 96.58 -75.59
N LEU A 77 110.67 96.49 -75.13
CA LEU A 77 111.88 95.73 -75.43
C LEU A 77 112.86 96.09 -74.30
N ASN A 78 113.73 95.18 -73.86
CA ASN A 78 115.18 95.29 -74.15
C ASN A 78 115.99 94.21 -73.42
N LEU A 79 116.74 93.49 -74.25
CA LEU A 79 117.80 92.55 -73.92
C LEU A 79 118.94 93.25 -73.17
N GLY A 80 119.47 92.56 -72.16
CA GLY A 80 120.76 92.85 -71.54
C GLY A 80 121.16 91.73 -70.59
N ASP A 81 121.73 90.65 -71.15
CA ASP A 81 122.57 89.60 -70.56
C ASP A 81 122.32 89.16 -69.09
N TRP A 82 121.59 88.05 -68.92
CA TRP A 82 121.58 87.25 -67.69
C TRP A 82 122.50 86.02 -67.83
N PRO A 83 123.47 85.80 -66.93
CA PRO A 83 124.35 84.63 -67.00
C PRO A 83 123.59 83.32 -66.81
N THR A 84 123.66 82.44 -67.80
CA THR A 84 123.04 81.10 -67.92
C THR A 84 123.26 80.14 -66.74
N GLN A 85 124.10 80.50 -65.77
CA GLN A 85 124.42 79.71 -64.59
C GLN A 85 123.37 79.85 -63.46
N ARG A 86 122.75 81.03 -63.30
CA ARG A 86 121.73 81.27 -62.26
C ARG A 86 120.40 80.56 -62.54
N VAL A 87 119.99 80.51 -63.81
CA VAL A 87 118.74 79.84 -64.25
C VAL A 87 118.83 78.34 -63.96
N ARG A 88 119.95 77.71 -64.33
CA ARG A 88 120.20 76.27 -64.11
C ARG A 88 120.18 75.89 -62.62
N GLN A 89 120.59 76.81 -61.76
CA GLN A 89 120.61 76.60 -60.31
C GLN A 89 119.21 76.72 -59.69
N LEU A 90 118.39 77.64 -60.20
CA LEU A 90 116.98 77.77 -59.80
C LEU A 90 116.13 76.58 -60.27
N GLU A 91 116.36 76.06 -61.48
CA GLU A 91 115.71 74.83 -61.95
C GLU A 91 115.99 73.65 -61.02
N LYS A 92 117.26 73.47 -60.63
CA LYS A 92 117.66 72.41 -59.70
C LYS A 92 117.01 72.56 -58.32
N VAL A 93 116.88 73.80 -57.83
CA VAL A 93 116.19 74.09 -56.54
C VAL A 93 114.69 73.84 -56.66
N LEU A 94 114.07 74.27 -57.76
CA LEU A 94 112.64 74.07 -58.00
C LEU A 94 112.31 72.57 -58.13
N GLU A 95 113.12 71.82 -58.86
CA GLU A 95 112.96 70.38 -59.01
C GLU A 95 113.12 69.66 -57.67
N ASN A 96 114.11 70.05 -56.86
CA ASN A 96 114.30 69.50 -55.52
C ASN A 96 113.12 69.84 -54.59
N ASN A 97 112.58 71.06 -54.68
CA ASN A 97 111.38 71.45 -53.93
C ASN A 97 110.13 70.68 -54.40
N THR A 98 109.96 70.43 -55.70
CA THR A 98 108.83 69.64 -56.20
C THR A 98 108.92 68.17 -55.77
N GLN A 99 110.12 67.58 -55.79
CA GLN A 99 110.34 66.22 -55.28
C GLN A 99 110.10 66.14 -53.77
N TRP A 100 110.52 67.17 -53.01
CA TRP A 100 110.27 67.24 -51.58
C TRP A 100 108.79 67.36 -51.27
N LEU A 101 108.05 68.22 -51.97
CA LEU A 101 106.60 68.34 -51.85
C LEU A 101 105.88 67.02 -52.17
N GLN A 102 106.26 66.31 -53.24
CA GLN A 102 105.70 64.99 -53.55
C GLN A 102 106.03 63.93 -52.49
N LYS A 103 107.19 64.03 -51.83
CA LYS A 103 107.57 63.12 -50.75
C LYS A 103 106.77 63.42 -49.48
N LEU A 104 106.52 64.70 -49.20
CA LEU A 104 105.74 65.17 -48.08
C LEU A 104 104.25 64.86 -48.26
N GLU A 105 103.72 65.05 -49.46
CA GLU A 105 102.36 64.64 -49.85
C GLU A 105 102.20 63.13 -49.66
N ARG A 106 103.13 62.31 -50.18
CA ARG A 106 103.11 60.85 -49.95
C ARG A 106 103.17 60.48 -48.47
N TYR A 107 103.99 61.17 -47.68
CA TYR A 107 104.11 60.92 -46.24
C TYR A 107 102.83 61.27 -45.49
N ILE A 108 102.24 62.43 -45.76
CA ILE A 108 100.95 62.85 -45.18
C ILE A 108 99.85 61.88 -45.61
N GLN A 109 99.79 61.52 -46.89
CA GLN A 109 98.74 60.67 -47.43
C GLN A 109 98.82 59.24 -46.90
N MET A 110 100.03 58.68 -46.69
CA MET A 110 100.17 57.35 -46.07
C MET A 110 99.87 57.37 -44.57
N ASN A 111 100.43 58.33 -43.82
CA ASN A 111 100.25 58.36 -42.36
C ASN A 111 98.83 58.80 -41.96
N LEU A 112 98.30 59.89 -42.52
CA LEU A 112 96.98 60.37 -42.14
C LEU A 112 95.88 59.39 -42.54
N ARG A 113 96.03 58.70 -43.68
CA ARG A 113 95.08 57.65 -44.11
C ARG A 113 95.16 56.42 -43.21
N SER A 114 96.36 56.02 -42.79
CA SER A 114 96.56 54.90 -41.86
C SER A 114 96.01 55.21 -40.47
N GLU A 115 96.37 56.37 -39.90
CA GLU A 115 95.91 56.82 -38.58
C GLU A 115 94.39 57.04 -38.56
N LEU A 116 93.82 57.70 -39.58
CA LEU A 116 92.37 57.91 -39.67
C LEU A 116 91.63 56.57 -39.83
N ALA A 117 92.15 55.65 -40.63
CA ALA A 117 91.58 54.30 -40.75
C ALA A 117 91.67 53.52 -39.44
N GLN A 118 92.78 53.60 -38.71
CA GLN A 118 92.95 52.94 -37.42
C GLN A 118 92.04 53.55 -36.34
N VAL A 119 91.94 54.87 -36.25
CA VAL A 119 91.05 55.57 -35.30
C VAL A 119 89.58 55.23 -35.60
N GLN A 120 89.18 55.28 -36.87
CA GLN A 120 87.82 54.92 -37.29
C GLN A 120 87.54 53.44 -37.00
N GLN A 121 88.47 52.54 -37.31
CA GLN A 121 88.31 51.11 -37.06
C GLN A 121 88.25 50.78 -35.57
N HIS A 122 89.10 51.41 -34.74
CA HIS A 122 89.07 51.24 -33.30
C HIS A 122 87.78 51.78 -32.67
N MET A 123 87.31 52.95 -33.11
CA MET A 123 86.02 53.51 -32.68
C MET A 123 84.87 52.58 -33.04
N VAL A 124 84.82 52.10 -34.30
CA VAL A 124 83.79 51.17 -34.78
C VAL A 124 83.87 49.83 -34.03
N GLN A 125 85.06 49.29 -33.81
CA GLN A 125 85.26 48.04 -33.06
C GLN A 125 84.83 48.18 -31.59
N ASN A 126 85.13 49.29 -30.94
CA ASN A 126 84.73 49.53 -29.56
C ASN A 126 83.21 49.78 -29.45
N GLN A 127 82.63 50.56 -30.37
CA GLN A 127 81.18 50.75 -30.42
C GLN A 127 80.43 49.45 -30.75
N THR A 128 80.96 48.60 -31.62
CA THR A 128 80.37 47.28 -31.92
C THR A 128 80.51 46.32 -30.75
N ALA A 129 81.66 46.29 -30.05
CA ALA A 129 81.83 45.48 -28.85
C ALA A 129 80.84 45.87 -27.74
N THR A 130 80.73 47.17 -27.42
CA THR A 130 79.77 47.66 -26.42
C THR A 130 78.31 47.38 -26.83
N MET A 131 77.98 47.52 -28.12
CA MET A 131 76.64 47.17 -28.63
C MET A 131 76.35 45.66 -28.52
N LEU A 132 77.33 44.79 -28.79
CA LEU A 132 77.20 43.34 -28.63
C LEU A 132 77.08 42.94 -27.15
N GLU A 133 77.84 43.57 -26.26
CA GLU A 133 77.72 43.35 -24.82
C GLU A 133 76.34 43.76 -24.29
N LEU A 134 75.82 44.92 -24.71
CA LEU A 134 74.46 45.34 -24.37
C LEU A 134 73.41 44.39 -24.96
N GLY A 135 73.56 43.98 -26.22
CA GLY A 135 72.66 43.04 -26.89
C GLY A 135 72.64 41.67 -26.21
N THR A 136 73.81 41.14 -25.83
CA THR A 136 73.93 39.85 -25.12
C THR A 136 73.40 39.93 -23.70
N SER A 137 73.67 41.03 -22.98
CA SER A 137 73.11 41.27 -21.65
C SER A 137 71.59 41.34 -21.68
N LEU A 138 71.02 42.09 -22.63
CA LEU A 138 69.58 42.19 -22.84
C LEU A 138 68.98 40.82 -23.19
N LEU A 139 69.57 40.08 -24.13
CA LEU A 139 69.13 38.73 -24.48
C LEU A 139 69.19 37.76 -23.29
N ASN A 140 70.23 37.83 -22.47
CA ASN A 140 70.34 37.02 -21.26
C ASN A 140 69.26 37.39 -20.24
N GLN A 141 68.99 38.69 -20.06
CA GLN A 141 67.90 39.16 -19.19
C GLN A 141 66.52 38.73 -19.72
N THR A 142 66.26 38.89 -21.01
CA THR A 142 65.01 38.47 -21.66
C THR A 142 64.83 36.97 -21.53
N THR A 143 65.85 36.15 -21.84
CA THR A 143 65.75 34.69 -21.69
C THR A 143 65.54 34.27 -20.23
N ALA A 144 66.17 34.95 -19.27
CA ALA A 144 65.92 34.71 -17.84
C ALA A 144 64.48 35.08 -17.43
N GLN A 145 63.94 36.19 -17.94
CA GLN A 145 62.55 36.58 -17.72
C GLN A 145 61.57 35.62 -18.38
N THR A 146 61.82 35.19 -19.62
CA THR A 146 61.01 34.18 -20.31
C THR A 146 60.97 32.88 -19.53
N ARG A 147 62.12 32.39 -19.01
CA ARG A 147 62.16 31.18 -18.16
C ARG A 147 61.35 31.34 -16.88
N LYS A 148 61.40 32.50 -16.23
CA LYS A 148 60.58 32.78 -15.04
C LYS A 148 59.10 32.76 -15.38
N LEU A 149 58.72 33.39 -16.49
CA LEU A 149 57.33 33.42 -16.96
C LEU A 149 56.83 32.01 -17.29
N THR A 150 57.60 31.21 -18.03
CA THR A 150 57.22 29.83 -18.35
C THR A 150 57.06 28.96 -17.10
N ASN A 151 57.87 29.19 -16.05
CA ASN A 151 57.72 28.47 -14.79
C ASN A 151 56.41 28.85 -14.07
N VAL A 152 56.07 30.14 -14.05
CA VAL A 152 54.80 30.61 -13.47
C VAL A 152 53.60 30.11 -14.29
N GLU A 153 53.68 30.14 -15.62
CA GLU A 153 52.66 29.58 -16.51
C GLU A 153 52.45 28.08 -16.26
N ALA A 154 53.53 27.31 -16.16
CA ALA A 154 53.45 25.88 -15.84
C ALA A 154 52.85 25.63 -14.44
N GLN A 155 53.18 26.47 -13.45
CA GLN A 155 52.58 26.38 -12.11
C GLN A 155 51.07 26.68 -12.15
N ILE A 156 50.66 27.73 -12.87
CA ILE A 156 49.25 28.09 -13.02
C ILE A 156 48.50 26.97 -13.73
N LEU A 157 49.03 26.44 -14.84
CA LEU A 157 48.41 25.32 -15.56
C LEU A 157 48.25 24.08 -14.67
N ASN A 158 49.26 23.77 -13.85
CA ASN A 158 49.18 22.66 -12.90
C ASN A 158 48.10 22.92 -11.84
N GLN A 159 48.05 24.12 -11.25
CA GLN A 159 47.03 24.49 -10.28
C GLN A 159 45.62 24.46 -10.89
N THR A 160 45.44 25.00 -12.09
CA THR A 160 44.17 24.97 -12.81
C THR A 160 43.71 23.54 -13.07
N SER A 161 44.59 22.67 -13.60
CA SER A 161 44.25 21.27 -13.84
C SER A 161 43.86 20.52 -12.55
N ARG A 162 44.53 20.80 -11.41
CA ARG A 162 44.17 20.23 -10.11
C ARG A 162 42.80 20.71 -9.63
N MET A 163 42.52 22.01 -9.75
CA MET A 163 41.22 22.57 -9.37
C MET A 163 40.10 22.02 -10.26
N GLU A 164 40.33 21.84 -11.57
CA GLU A 164 39.37 21.25 -12.50
C GLU A 164 39.04 19.80 -12.11
N ILE A 165 40.06 18.98 -11.80
CA ILE A 165 39.84 17.60 -11.35
C ILE A 165 39.06 17.57 -10.04
N GLN A 166 39.43 18.41 -9.06
CA GLN A 166 38.71 18.49 -7.78
C GLN A 166 37.26 18.95 -7.97
N LEU A 167 37.01 19.91 -8.86
CA LEU A 167 35.66 20.35 -9.18
C LEU A 167 34.84 19.23 -9.83
N LEU A 168 35.46 18.43 -10.69
CA LEU A 168 34.78 17.30 -11.32
C LEU A 168 34.45 16.20 -10.30
N GLU A 169 35.40 15.87 -9.41
CA GLU A 169 35.22 14.87 -8.35
C GLU A 169 34.11 15.28 -7.37
N THR A 170 34.12 16.55 -6.95
CA THR A 170 33.08 17.09 -6.08
C THR A 170 31.72 17.08 -6.76
N SER A 171 31.63 17.52 -8.03
CA SER A 171 30.40 17.45 -8.82
C SER A 171 29.88 16.01 -8.99
N LEU A 172 30.75 15.04 -9.21
CA LEU A 172 30.35 13.64 -9.36
C LEU A 172 29.85 13.06 -8.03
N SER A 173 30.51 13.41 -6.93
CA SER A 173 30.09 13.04 -5.57
C SER A 173 28.73 13.65 -5.20
N THR A 174 28.51 14.95 -5.48
CA THR A 174 27.22 15.61 -5.22
C THR A 174 26.10 14.99 -6.04
N ASN A 175 26.32 14.73 -7.33
CA ASN A 175 25.36 14.04 -8.20
C ASN A 175 24.99 12.64 -7.66
N LYS A 176 25.97 11.90 -7.11
CA LYS A 176 25.72 10.60 -6.49
C LYS A 176 24.86 10.74 -5.24
N MET A 177 25.15 11.70 -4.38
CA MET A 177 24.36 11.97 -3.18
C MET A 177 22.94 12.44 -3.52
N GLU A 178 22.76 13.30 -4.51
CA GLU A 178 21.45 13.75 -4.97
C GLU A 178 20.59 12.57 -5.46
N LYS A 179 21.17 11.65 -6.22
CA LYS A 179 20.48 10.42 -6.64
C LYS A 179 20.07 9.55 -5.45
N GLN A 180 20.94 9.41 -4.45
CA GLN A 180 20.62 8.65 -3.23
C GLN A 180 19.50 9.32 -2.42
N LEU A 181 19.54 10.63 -2.26
CA LEU A 181 18.49 11.40 -1.58
C LEU A 181 17.15 11.29 -2.29
N LEU A 182 17.15 11.33 -3.63
CA LEU A 182 15.93 11.12 -4.41
C LEU A 182 15.35 9.73 -4.17
N LEU A 183 16.17 8.67 -4.20
CA LEU A 183 15.71 7.30 -3.94
C LEU A 183 15.15 7.14 -2.53
N GLN A 184 15.86 7.67 -1.52
CA GLN A 184 15.38 7.65 -0.13
C GLN A 184 14.07 8.45 0.03
N GLY A 185 13.92 9.57 -0.68
CA GLY A 185 12.68 10.35 -0.70
C GLY A 185 11.49 9.55 -1.25
N HIS A 186 11.70 8.77 -2.32
CA HIS A 186 10.67 7.88 -2.86
C HIS A 186 10.29 6.77 -1.87
N GLU A 187 11.26 6.16 -1.21
CA GLU A 187 11.00 5.13 -0.19
C GLU A 187 10.24 5.70 1.02
N LEU A 188 10.63 6.88 1.50
CA LEU A 188 9.92 7.60 2.57
C LEU A 188 8.47 7.89 2.17
N HIS A 189 8.24 8.40 0.97
CA HIS A 189 6.89 8.68 0.50
C HIS A 189 6.05 7.39 0.39
N ARG A 190 6.64 6.30 -0.11
CA ARG A 190 5.98 4.99 -0.16
C ARG A 190 5.61 4.48 1.23
N LEU A 191 6.55 4.55 2.18
CA LEU A 191 6.32 4.13 3.57
C LEU A 191 5.25 5.00 4.24
N GLN A 192 5.26 6.31 4.00
CA GLN A 192 4.23 7.21 4.51
C GLN A 192 2.84 6.88 3.97
N GLY A 193 2.74 6.51 2.68
CA GLY A 193 1.49 6.02 2.09
C GLY A 193 1.04 4.67 2.67
N CYS A 194 1.96 3.74 2.92
CA CYS A 194 1.63 2.48 3.60
C CYS A 194 1.17 2.70 5.05
N ASN A 195 1.81 3.61 5.78
CA ASN A 195 1.44 3.92 7.16
C ASN A 195 0.05 4.56 7.23
N SER A 196 -0.28 5.53 6.37
CA SER A 196 -1.62 6.14 6.36
C SER A 196 -2.71 5.13 5.98
N ALA A 197 -2.42 4.21 5.05
CA ALA A 197 -3.33 3.11 4.72
C ALA A 197 -3.50 2.12 5.89
N LEU A 198 -2.46 1.90 6.69
CA LEU A 198 -2.54 1.06 7.88
C LEU A 198 -3.34 1.74 8.99
N GLU A 199 -3.09 3.02 9.25
CA GLU A 199 -3.83 3.82 10.24
C GLU A 199 -5.33 3.84 9.94
N THR A 200 -5.70 4.07 8.69
CA THR A 200 -7.12 4.04 8.27
C THR A 200 -7.75 2.66 8.45
N ARG A 201 -7.03 1.58 8.13
CA ARG A 201 -7.51 0.20 8.38
C ARG A 201 -7.68 -0.09 9.86
N VAL A 202 -6.75 0.36 10.71
CA VAL A 202 -6.84 0.17 12.17
C VAL A 202 -8.06 0.92 12.72
N GLN A 203 -8.28 2.17 12.33
CA GLN A 203 -9.46 2.92 12.75
C GLN A 203 -10.78 2.26 12.28
N ALA A 204 -10.80 1.72 11.06
CA ALA A 204 -11.97 0.98 10.57
C ALA A 204 -12.25 -0.29 11.40
N LEU A 205 -11.20 -1.04 11.76
CA LEU A 205 -11.35 -2.23 12.61
C LEU A 205 -11.79 -1.86 14.04
N GLU A 206 -11.24 -0.79 14.63
CA GLU A 206 -11.63 -0.31 15.95
C GLU A 206 -13.11 0.12 15.98
N THR A 207 -13.57 0.85 14.97
CA THR A 207 -14.97 1.28 14.86
C THR A 207 -15.91 0.10 14.64
N GLN A 208 -15.51 -0.89 13.82
CA GLN A 208 -16.28 -2.13 13.65
C GLN A 208 -16.39 -2.88 14.98
N GLN A 209 -15.29 -3.07 15.70
CA GLN A 209 -15.28 -3.77 16.97
C GLN A 209 -16.14 -3.06 18.03
N GLN A 210 -16.13 -1.72 18.05
CA GLN A 210 -16.98 -0.93 18.93
C GLN A 210 -18.47 -1.11 18.59
N ALA A 211 -18.83 -1.18 17.31
CA ALA A 211 -20.21 -1.42 16.88
C ALA A 211 -20.69 -2.83 17.27
N GLU A 212 -19.86 -3.86 17.07
CA GLU A 212 -20.16 -5.23 17.49
C GLU A 212 -20.36 -5.33 19.02
N LEU A 213 -19.47 -4.71 19.80
CA LEU A 213 -19.61 -4.66 21.25
C LEU A 213 -20.87 -3.92 21.70
N ALA A 214 -21.24 -2.83 21.02
CA ALA A 214 -22.48 -2.12 21.31
C ALA A 214 -23.72 -2.98 21.01
N SER A 215 -23.71 -3.71 19.90
CA SER A 215 -24.76 -4.67 19.52
C SER A 215 -24.91 -5.78 20.57
N LEU A 216 -23.81 -6.43 20.96
CA LEU A 216 -23.80 -7.47 21.98
C LEU A 216 -24.27 -6.96 23.34
N ARG A 217 -23.89 -5.74 23.74
CA ARG A 217 -24.41 -5.10 24.96
C ARG A 217 -25.93 -4.87 24.87
N GLY A 218 -26.43 -4.46 23.70
CA GLY A 218 -27.86 -4.31 23.45
C GLY A 218 -28.62 -5.63 23.64
N GLU A 219 -28.11 -6.72 23.07
CA GLU A 219 -28.73 -8.04 23.18
C GLU A 219 -28.64 -8.59 24.60
N LYS A 220 -27.52 -8.38 25.31
CA LYS A 220 -27.39 -8.70 26.74
C LYS A 220 -28.48 -8.01 27.57
N GLU A 221 -28.72 -6.72 27.34
CA GLU A 221 -29.77 -6.00 28.07
C GLU A 221 -31.18 -6.48 27.69
N ARG A 222 -31.40 -6.88 26.43
CA ARG A 222 -32.66 -7.50 25.99
C ARG A 222 -32.91 -8.81 26.72
N LEU A 223 -31.92 -9.69 26.78
CA LEU A 223 -32.00 -10.97 27.50
C LEU A 223 -32.21 -10.75 29.00
N ARG A 224 -31.51 -9.78 29.59
CA ARG A 224 -31.68 -9.41 31.01
C ARG A 224 -33.11 -8.94 31.30
N ARG A 225 -33.71 -8.14 30.42
CA ARG A 225 -35.13 -7.74 30.54
C ARG A 225 -36.07 -8.94 30.41
N LEU A 226 -35.86 -9.83 29.45
CA LEU A 226 -36.66 -11.05 29.28
C LEU A 226 -36.60 -11.93 30.54
N LEU A 227 -35.40 -12.15 31.08
CA LEU A 227 -35.19 -12.89 32.30
C LEU A 227 -35.96 -12.24 33.47
N GLY A 228 -35.90 -10.92 33.59
CA GLY A 228 -36.68 -10.17 34.60
C GLY A 228 -38.19 -10.38 34.47
N ARG A 229 -38.72 -10.37 33.24
CA ARG A 229 -40.15 -10.65 32.98
C ARG A 229 -40.53 -12.09 33.32
N GLN A 230 -39.69 -13.06 32.96
CA GLN A 230 -39.91 -14.47 33.30
C GLN A 230 -39.90 -14.69 34.81
N SER A 231 -38.92 -14.13 35.53
CA SER A 231 -38.87 -14.18 36.99
C SER A 231 -40.10 -13.55 37.64
N GLY A 232 -40.58 -12.41 37.12
CA GLY A 232 -41.81 -11.78 37.59
C GLY A 232 -43.05 -12.64 37.36
N ALA A 233 -43.16 -13.27 36.18
CA ALA A 233 -44.26 -14.18 35.87
C ALA A 233 -44.25 -15.44 36.75
N LEU A 234 -43.07 -16.01 37.01
CA LEU A 234 -42.90 -17.14 37.92
C LEU A 234 -43.34 -16.77 39.35
N ALA A 235 -42.90 -15.61 39.86
CA ALA A 235 -43.35 -15.14 41.17
C ALA A 235 -44.88 -14.94 41.23
N GLY A 236 -45.49 -14.46 40.14
CA GLY A 236 -46.94 -14.36 39.98
C GLY A 236 -47.62 -15.72 40.04
N LEU A 237 -47.15 -16.69 39.25
CA LEU A 237 -47.66 -18.06 39.23
C LEU A 237 -47.53 -18.76 40.59
N GLU A 238 -46.40 -18.59 41.28
CA GLU A 238 -46.23 -19.11 42.64
C GLU A 238 -47.25 -18.54 43.62
N SER A 239 -47.53 -17.23 43.52
CA SER A 239 -48.53 -16.57 44.35
C SER A 239 -49.93 -17.11 44.05
N SER A 240 -50.29 -17.24 42.76
CA SER A 240 -51.55 -17.84 42.33
C SER A 240 -51.70 -19.29 42.77
N LEU A 241 -50.63 -20.09 42.68
CA LEU A 241 -50.62 -21.48 43.14
C LEU A 241 -50.80 -21.56 44.66
N ARG A 242 -50.15 -20.68 45.42
CA ARG A 242 -50.34 -20.58 46.88
C ARG A 242 -51.79 -20.22 47.22
N ALA A 243 -52.38 -19.26 46.52
CA ALA A 243 -53.78 -18.86 46.72
C ALA A 243 -54.76 -19.99 46.33
N ALA A 244 -54.51 -20.69 45.21
CA ALA A 244 -55.31 -21.83 44.80
C ALA A 244 -55.21 -22.99 45.81
N ARG A 245 -54.02 -23.24 46.37
CA ARG A 245 -53.80 -24.24 47.42
C ARG A 245 -54.52 -23.90 48.73
N SER A 246 -54.54 -22.64 49.15
CA SER A 246 -55.34 -22.24 50.32
C SER A 246 -56.83 -22.41 50.06
N ASN A 247 -57.31 -22.04 48.87
CA ASN A 247 -58.71 -22.20 48.48
C ASN A 247 -59.11 -23.68 48.38
N SER A 248 -58.28 -24.53 47.79
CA SER A 248 -58.53 -25.96 47.73
C SER A 248 -58.54 -26.58 49.12
N SER A 249 -57.70 -26.12 50.05
CA SER A 249 -57.75 -26.56 51.45
C SER A 249 -59.05 -26.15 52.15
N LEU A 250 -59.60 -24.98 51.82
CA LEU A 250 -60.90 -24.51 52.32
C LEU A 250 -62.04 -25.35 51.73
N LEU A 251 -62.00 -25.62 50.43
CA LEU A 251 -62.99 -26.44 49.72
C LEU A 251 -62.93 -27.90 50.21
N GLN A 252 -61.74 -28.43 50.47
CA GLN A 252 -61.54 -29.76 51.05
C GLN A 252 -62.03 -29.86 52.50
N ARG A 253 -61.94 -28.77 53.29
CA ARG A 253 -62.58 -28.67 54.62
C ARG A 253 -64.10 -28.65 54.50
N GLN A 254 -64.66 -27.85 53.58
CA GLN A 254 -66.10 -27.82 53.32
C GLN A 254 -66.62 -29.19 52.85
N GLN A 255 -65.89 -29.85 51.95
CA GLN A 255 -66.24 -31.17 51.45
C GLN A 255 -66.13 -32.24 52.54
N ARG A 256 -65.21 -32.10 53.50
CA ARG A 256 -65.14 -32.96 54.70
C ARG A 256 -66.34 -32.74 55.62
N GLN A 257 -66.74 -31.50 55.88
CA GLN A 257 -67.95 -31.20 56.66
C GLN A 257 -69.22 -31.72 55.98
N LEU A 258 -69.30 -31.57 54.66
CA LEU A 258 -70.41 -32.10 53.87
C LEU A 258 -70.40 -33.62 53.91
N LEU A 259 -69.23 -34.26 53.77
CA LEU A 259 -69.09 -35.71 53.87
C LEU A 259 -69.42 -36.22 55.27
N GLU A 260 -69.05 -35.53 56.34
CA GLU A 260 -69.46 -35.88 57.71
C GLU A 260 -70.98 -35.76 57.90
N SER A 261 -71.58 -34.74 57.29
CA SER A 261 -73.03 -34.53 57.29
C SER A 261 -73.75 -35.62 56.48
N VAL A 262 -73.23 -35.94 55.30
CA VAL A 262 -73.69 -37.04 54.45
C VAL A 262 -73.44 -38.37 55.13
N GLN A 263 -72.32 -38.60 55.84
CA GLN A 263 -72.07 -39.81 56.61
C GLN A 263 -72.99 -39.92 57.82
N ARG A 264 -73.43 -38.81 58.43
CA ARG A 264 -74.52 -38.84 59.41
C ARG A 264 -75.83 -39.25 58.75
N LEU A 265 -76.19 -38.65 57.62
CA LEU A 265 -77.38 -39.01 56.83
C LEU A 265 -77.32 -40.45 56.29
N VAL A 266 -76.13 -40.90 55.88
CA VAL A 266 -75.83 -42.24 55.44
C VAL A 266 -75.80 -43.17 56.63
N ARG A 267 -75.37 -42.84 57.84
CA ARG A 267 -75.59 -43.72 59.02
C ARG A 267 -77.08 -43.87 59.33
N VAL A 268 -77.87 -42.83 59.07
CA VAL A 268 -79.33 -42.88 59.12
C VAL A 268 -79.90 -43.76 58.00
N MET A 269 -79.29 -43.76 56.80
CA MET A 269 -79.71 -44.59 55.66
C MET A 269 -79.06 -45.98 55.57
N ALA A 270 -77.88 -46.21 56.14
CA ALA A 270 -77.01 -47.41 56.10
C ALA A 270 -77.38 -48.40 57.20
N GLN A 271 -78.57 -48.21 57.77
CA GLN A 271 -79.47 -49.34 58.01
C GLN A 271 -79.91 -50.03 56.69
N GLY A 272 -79.46 -49.55 55.52
CA GLY A 272 -79.58 -50.19 54.22
C GLY A 272 -78.38 -49.93 53.29
N LEU A 273 -77.67 -51.02 52.95
CA LEU A 273 -76.82 -51.28 51.77
C LEU A 273 -75.34 -50.80 51.67
N VAL A 274 -74.56 -51.64 50.95
CA VAL A 274 -73.09 -51.80 50.94
C VAL A 274 -72.43 -51.41 49.59
N SER A 275 -71.23 -50.80 49.71
CA SER A 275 -70.01 -50.70 48.86
C SER A 275 -69.93 -51.27 47.42
N VAL A 276 -69.26 -50.53 46.50
CA VAL A 276 -68.47 -51.08 45.36
C VAL A 276 -67.22 -50.23 45.06
N ARG A 277 -66.06 -50.87 44.84
CA ARG A 277 -64.83 -50.31 44.22
C ARG A 277 -64.66 -50.92 42.83
N ALA A 278 -64.26 -50.13 41.84
CA ALA A 278 -64.04 -50.54 40.44
C ALA A 278 -62.56 -50.88 40.17
N ALA A 279 -62.33 -51.91 39.35
CA ALA A 279 -61.02 -52.36 38.87
C ALA A 279 -60.50 -51.48 37.72
N GLU A 280 -59.18 -51.29 37.66
CA GLU A 280 -58.49 -50.43 36.68
C GLU A 280 -58.31 -51.18 35.35
N GLN A 281 -58.79 -50.59 34.25
CA GLN A 281 -58.81 -51.17 32.90
C GLN A 281 -57.44 -50.96 32.20
N VAL A 282 -56.92 -51.99 31.54
CA VAL A 282 -55.60 -52.00 30.86
C VAL A 282 -55.79 -52.02 29.35
N PHE A 283 -55.08 -51.15 28.61
CA PHE A 283 -55.15 -51.04 27.14
C PHE A 283 -53.82 -51.42 26.48
N GLN A 284 -53.86 -52.13 25.34
CA GLN A 284 -52.67 -52.60 24.62
C GLN A 284 -52.17 -51.63 23.55
N ASP A 285 -53.07 -50.91 22.88
CA ASP A 285 -52.76 -49.94 21.83
C ASP A 285 -53.79 -48.81 21.76
N CYS A 286 -53.56 -47.85 20.86
CA CYS A 286 -54.45 -46.71 20.68
C CYS A 286 -55.81 -47.09 20.07
N ALA A 287 -55.90 -48.20 19.33
CA ALA A 287 -57.15 -48.66 18.77
C ALA A 287 -58.07 -49.24 19.86
N GLU A 288 -57.54 -49.96 20.86
CA GLU A 288 -58.30 -50.39 22.04
C GLU A 288 -58.79 -49.20 22.86
N ILE A 289 -57.95 -48.19 23.05
CA ILE A 289 -58.29 -46.94 23.74
C ILE A 289 -59.46 -46.24 23.04
N GLN A 290 -59.42 -46.16 21.72
CA GLN A 290 -60.51 -45.56 20.93
C GLN A 290 -61.80 -46.38 21.03
N ARG A 291 -61.72 -47.72 20.92
CA ARG A 291 -62.87 -48.63 21.08
C ARG A 291 -63.51 -48.52 22.46
N PHE A 292 -62.73 -48.19 23.48
CA PHE A 292 -63.23 -47.94 24.84
C PHE A 292 -63.94 -46.58 24.98
N GLY A 293 -63.95 -45.76 23.94
CA GLY A 293 -64.71 -44.50 23.87
C GLY A 293 -63.86 -43.24 24.01
N ALA A 294 -62.53 -43.35 24.01
CA ALA A 294 -61.68 -42.17 23.90
C ALA A 294 -61.75 -41.59 22.49
N ASN A 295 -61.87 -40.27 22.39
CA ASN A 295 -62.09 -39.56 21.12
C ASN A 295 -61.16 -38.35 20.92
N ALA A 296 -60.26 -38.07 21.87
CA ALA A 296 -59.35 -36.93 21.80
C ALA A 296 -57.91 -37.43 21.57
N SER A 297 -57.20 -36.84 20.60
CA SER A 297 -55.79 -37.17 20.38
C SER A 297 -54.92 -36.69 21.54
N GLY A 298 -53.93 -37.48 21.95
CA GLY A 298 -53.09 -37.14 23.10
C GLY A 298 -52.17 -38.25 23.57
N VAL A 299 -51.49 -38.04 24.71
CA VAL A 299 -50.59 -39.03 25.30
C VAL A 299 -51.38 -39.97 26.22
N TYR A 300 -51.35 -41.25 25.90
CA TYR A 300 -51.98 -42.32 26.67
C TYR A 300 -50.95 -43.34 27.15
N THR A 301 -51.35 -44.16 28.13
CA THR A 301 -50.53 -45.26 28.65
C THR A 301 -51.04 -46.59 28.11
N ILE A 302 -50.19 -47.30 27.38
CA ILE A 302 -50.45 -48.65 26.87
C ILE A 302 -49.58 -49.68 27.59
N HIS A 303 -50.06 -50.90 27.66
CA HIS A 303 -49.36 -52.04 28.24
C HIS A 303 -49.02 -53.02 27.13
N VAL A 304 -47.79 -52.89 26.63
CA VAL A 304 -47.27 -53.77 25.61
C VAL A 304 -46.83 -55.06 26.28
N ALA A 305 -47.25 -56.18 25.74
CA ALA A 305 -46.94 -57.46 26.34
C ALA A 305 -45.47 -57.84 26.14
N ASN A 306 -44.99 -58.74 27.00
CA ASN A 306 -43.57 -59.04 27.17
C ASN A 306 -42.73 -57.82 27.61
N MET A 307 -43.38 -56.70 27.98
CA MET A 307 -42.78 -55.60 28.70
C MET A 307 -43.41 -55.49 30.09
N THR A 308 -42.57 -55.31 31.10
CA THR A 308 -43.00 -55.13 32.50
C THR A 308 -43.45 -53.70 32.79
N GLU A 309 -42.96 -52.73 32.01
CA GLU A 309 -43.23 -51.31 32.23
C GLU A 309 -44.26 -50.78 31.21
N PRO A 310 -45.31 -50.08 31.67
CA PRO A 310 -46.25 -49.40 30.79
C PRO A 310 -45.54 -48.34 29.93
N ARG A 311 -46.00 -48.16 28.70
CA ARG A 311 -45.42 -47.21 27.75
C ARG A 311 -46.37 -46.07 27.49
N LYS A 312 -45.83 -44.84 27.55
CA LYS A 312 -46.56 -43.64 27.12
C LYS A 312 -46.41 -43.49 25.61
N VAL A 313 -47.53 -43.38 24.92
CA VAL A 313 -47.60 -43.23 23.47
C VAL A 313 -48.52 -42.09 23.10
N PHE A 314 -48.28 -41.46 21.97
CA PHE A 314 -49.23 -40.52 21.41
C PHE A 314 -50.23 -41.29 20.56
N CYS A 315 -51.50 -41.20 20.94
CA CYS A 315 -52.62 -41.72 20.19
C CYS A 315 -53.24 -40.61 19.37
N ASP A 316 -53.24 -40.78 18.05
CA ASP A 316 -54.07 -39.97 17.17
C ASP A 316 -55.42 -40.68 16.98
N LEU A 317 -56.43 -40.13 17.63
CA LEU A 317 -57.80 -40.65 17.67
C LEU A 317 -58.75 -39.89 16.73
N GLU A 318 -58.26 -38.83 16.08
CA GLU A 318 -59.05 -37.92 15.26
C GLU A 318 -58.74 -38.09 13.76
N ALA A 319 -57.47 -38.18 13.38
CA ALA A 319 -57.09 -38.23 11.97
C ALA A 319 -57.37 -39.60 11.34
N ASN A 320 -57.89 -39.61 10.10
CA ASN A 320 -58.00 -40.79 9.24
C ASN A 320 -58.69 -42.01 9.89
N GLY A 321 -59.77 -41.78 10.65
CA GLY A 321 -60.50 -42.82 11.38
C GLY A 321 -59.98 -43.10 12.80
N GLY A 322 -58.85 -42.52 13.17
CA GLY A 322 -58.25 -42.60 14.50
C GLY A 322 -57.75 -44.00 14.88
N GLY A 323 -57.28 -44.13 16.12
CA GLY A 323 -56.71 -45.37 16.65
C GLY A 323 -55.24 -45.56 16.28
N TRP A 324 -54.58 -44.51 15.79
CA TRP A 324 -53.19 -44.56 15.36
C TRP A 324 -52.24 -44.40 16.56
N THR A 325 -51.33 -45.34 16.72
CA THR A 325 -50.20 -45.21 17.66
C THR A 325 -49.01 -44.60 16.91
N LEU A 326 -48.61 -43.38 17.28
CA LEU A 326 -47.44 -42.75 16.68
C LEU A 326 -46.17 -43.44 17.16
N ILE A 327 -45.38 -43.94 16.19
CA ILE A 327 -44.09 -44.60 16.45
C ILE A 327 -42.89 -43.66 16.25
N GLN A 328 -43.08 -42.60 15.45
CA GLN A 328 -42.07 -41.60 15.14
C GLN A 328 -42.75 -40.26 14.83
N ARG A 329 -42.15 -39.17 15.28
CA ARG A 329 -42.54 -37.81 14.87
C ARG A 329 -41.30 -36.93 14.67
N ARG A 330 -41.26 -36.19 13.56
CA ARG A 330 -40.28 -35.14 13.23
C ARG A 330 -41.04 -33.87 12.85
N GLU A 331 -40.61 -32.74 13.37
CA GLU A 331 -41.30 -31.47 13.18
C GLU A 331 -40.34 -30.27 13.19
N ASN A 332 -39.53 -30.12 14.25
CA ASN A 332 -38.76 -28.90 14.51
C ASN A 332 -37.27 -29.13 14.81
N GLY A 333 -36.79 -30.38 14.82
CA GLY A 333 -35.41 -30.73 15.12
C GLY A 333 -35.00 -30.55 16.59
N SER A 334 -35.96 -30.49 17.52
CA SER A 334 -35.71 -30.40 18.96
C SER A 334 -35.03 -31.64 19.54
N VAL A 335 -35.19 -32.80 18.90
CA VAL A 335 -34.60 -34.06 19.36
C VAL A 335 -33.53 -34.54 18.38
N ASN A 336 -32.35 -34.89 18.90
CA ASN A 336 -31.28 -35.48 18.09
C ASN A 336 -31.58 -36.95 17.78
N PHE A 337 -31.68 -37.29 16.49
CA PHE A 337 -31.86 -38.66 15.97
C PHE A 337 -30.54 -39.36 15.61
N GLN A 338 -29.38 -38.72 15.69
CA GLN A 338 -28.08 -39.40 15.57
C GLN A 338 -27.76 -40.12 16.89
N ARG A 339 -28.37 -41.29 17.08
CA ARG A 339 -28.31 -42.08 18.33
C ARG A 339 -27.71 -43.47 18.11
N ASN A 340 -27.28 -44.09 19.20
CA ASN A 340 -26.74 -45.44 19.17
C ASN A 340 -27.86 -46.50 19.12
N TRP A 341 -27.50 -47.77 18.86
CA TRP A 341 -28.42 -48.90 18.80
C TRP A 341 -29.30 -49.05 20.05
N LYS A 342 -28.71 -48.87 21.23
CA LYS A 342 -29.40 -49.04 22.52
C LYS A 342 -30.51 -48.01 22.68
N ASP A 343 -30.26 -46.77 22.29
CA ASP A 343 -31.25 -45.68 22.32
C ASP A 343 -32.41 -45.97 21.35
N TYR A 344 -32.12 -46.43 20.14
CA TYR A 344 -33.16 -46.80 19.16
C TYR A 344 -33.97 -48.02 19.58
N LYS A 345 -33.35 -48.98 20.25
CA LYS A 345 -34.05 -50.11 20.88
C LYS A 345 -35.03 -49.66 21.96
N GLN A 346 -34.61 -48.76 22.85
CA GLN A 346 -35.40 -48.32 24.01
C GLN A 346 -36.41 -47.22 23.70
N GLY A 347 -36.16 -46.42 22.66
CA GLY A 347 -36.92 -45.22 22.36
C GLY A 347 -36.32 -43.97 23.02
N PHE A 348 -36.58 -42.81 22.43
CA PHE A 348 -36.10 -41.50 22.91
C PHE A 348 -37.02 -40.37 22.45
N GLY A 349 -36.96 -39.22 23.14
CA GLY A 349 -37.80 -38.06 22.87
C GLY A 349 -39.05 -38.01 23.77
N ASP A 350 -39.99 -37.14 23.42
CA ASP A 350 -41.25 -36.96 24.14
C ASP A 350 -42.42 -37.38 23.25
N PRO A 351 -43.31 -38.31 23.66
CA PRO A 351 -44.51 -38.66 22.91
C PRO A 351 -45.37 -37.44 22.53
N ALA A 352 -45.37 -36.36 23.31
CA ALA A 352 -46.09 -35.12 22.98
C ALA A 352 -45.41 -34.27 21.90
N GLY A 353 -44.18 -34.61 21.47
CA GLY A 353 -43.38 -33.89 20.49
C GLY A 353 -42.56 -34.83 19.60
N GLU A 354 -41.33 -34.44 19.27
CA GLU A 354 -40.44 -35.30 18.48
C GLU A 354 -39.96 -36.49 19.30
N HIS A 355 -40.12 -37.69 18.74
CA HIS A 355 -39.70 -38.92 19.41
C HIS A 355 -39.53 -40.09 18.44
N TRP A 356 -38.89 -41.13 18.98
CA TRP A 356 -38.87 -42.48 18.47
C TRP A 356 -39.39 -43.41 19.58
N LEU A 357 -40.46 -44.16 19.32
CA LEU A 357 -41.12 -44.98 20.34
C LEU A 357 -40.22 -46.11 20.88
N GLY A 358 -39.30 -46.61 20.06
CA GLY A 358 -38.37 -47.68 20.42
C GLY A 358 -38.65 -48.98 19.66
N ASN A 359 -37.61 -49.57 19.08
CA ASN A 359 -37.75 -50.75 18.22
C ASN A 359 -38.32 -51.95 18.97
N GLU A 360 -37.96 -52.14 20.24
CA GLU A 360 -38.49 -53.25 21.03
C GLU A 360 -40.00 -53.10 21.25
N VAL A 361 -40.48 -51.88 21.49
CA VAL A 361 -41.91 -51.61 21.68
C VAL A 361 -42.67 -51.89 20.37
N VAL A 362 -42.16 -51.39 19.24
CA VAL A 362 -42.77 -51.57 17.92
C VAL A 362 -42.76 -53.05 17.51
N HIS A 363 -41.69 -53.79 17.79
CA HIS A 363 -41.64 -55.24 17.56
C HIS A 363 -42.69 -56.00 18.37
N GLN A 364 -42.81 -55.70 19.68
CA GLN A 364 -43.78 -56.41 20.53
C GLN A 364 -45.23 -56.08 20.15
N LEU A 365 -45.52 -54.85 19.68
CA LEU A 365 -46.84 -54.50 19.13
C LEU A 365 -47.11 -55.29 17.84
N THR A 366 -46.23 -55.14 16.85
CA THR A 366 -46.44 -55.68 15.49
C THR A 366 -46.26 -57.19 15.34
N SER A 367 -45.72 -57.86 16.36
CA SER A 367 -45.62 -59.34 16.38
C SER A 367 -46.92 -60.03 16.78
N ARG A 368 -47.86 -59.32 17.40
CA ARG A 368 -49.07 -59.90 18.00
C ARG A 368 -50.32 -59.74 17.15
N ALA A 369 -50.43 -58.62 16.46
CA ALA A 369 -51.55 -58.32 15.58
C ALA A 369 -51.04 -57.76 14.25
N ALA A 370 -51.88 -57.81 13.23
CA ALA A 370 -51.60 -57.15 11.97
C ALA A 370 -51.82 -55.64 12.14
N TYR A 371 -50.75 -54.87 12.01
CA TYR A 371 -50.80 -53.41 12.01
C TYR A 371 -50.57 -52.89 10.60
N SER A 372 -51.30 -51.84 10.23
CA SER A 372 -50.98 -51.03 9.05
C SER A 372 -50.03 -49.91 9.42
N LEU A 373 -49.05 -49.62 8.57
CA LEU A 373 -48.15 -48.47 8.75
C LEU A 373 -48.58 -47.34 7.82
N ARG A 374 -48.72 -46.14 8.36
CA ARG A 374 -48.92 -44.92 7.57
C ARG A 374 -47.77 -43.96 7.84
N VAL A 375 -47.17 -43.45 6.77
CA VAL A 375 -46.08 -42.48 6.80
C VAL A 375 -46.62 -41.20 6.19
N GLU A 376 -46.63 -40.12 6.97
CA GLU A 376 -47.04 -38.79 6.51
C GLU A 376 -45.81 -37.87 6.50
N LEU A 377 -45.64 -37.12 5.42
CA LEU A 377 -44.54 -36.20 5.20
C LEU A 377 -45.11 -34.83 4.83
N GLN A 378 -44.51 -33.78 5.36
CA GLN A 378 -44.83 -32.40 5.02
C GLN A 378 -43.55 -31.66 4.63
N ASP A 379 -43.57 -30.91 3.52
CA ASP A 379 -42.47 -30.03 3.13
C ASP A 379 -42.55 -28.66 3.81
N TRP A 380 -41.49 -27.85 3.69
CA TRP A 380 -41.40 -26.51 4.28
C TRP A 380 -42.35 -25.50 3.63
N GLU A 381 -42.88 -25.80 2.44
CA GLU A 381 -43.97 -25.06 1.80
C GLU A 381 -45.38 -25.51 2.28
N GLY A 382 -45.45 -26.48 3.21
CA GLY A 382 -46.70 -26.98 3.80
C GLY A 382 -47.43 -28.03 2.97
N ASN A 383 -46.84 -28.54 1.87
CA ASN A 383 -47.44 -29.61 1.09
C ASN A 383 -47.30 -30.95 1.81
N GLU A 384 -48.39 -31.71 1.87
CA GLU A 384 -48.46 -33.01 2.54
C GLU A 384 -48.52 -34.17 1.54
N ALA A 385 -47.85 -35.27 1.88
CA ALA A 385 -47.91 -36.54 1.16
C ALA A 385 -47.95 -37.71 2.16
N TYR A 386 -48.57 -38.82 1.77
CA TYR A 386 -48.59 -40.02 2.60
C TYR A 386 -48.37 -41.31 1.80
N ALA A 387 -47.87 -42.34 2.47
CA ALA A 387 -47.89 -43.73 2.02
C ALA A 387 -48.45 -44.62 3.12
N GLN A 388 -49.25 -45.61 2.74
CA GLN A 388 -49.88 -46.55 3.66
C GLN A 388 -49.60 -48.00 3.23
N TYR A 389 -49.17 -48.82 4.19
CA TYR A 389 -48.87 -50.24 4.03
C TYR A 389 -49.87 -51.03 4.88
N GLU A 390 -50.51 -52.03 4.28
CA GLU A 390 -51.58 -52.80 4.93
C GLU A 390 -51.04 -53.70 6.04
N HIS A 391 -49.85 -54.26 5.85
CA HIS A 391 -49.18 -55.08 6.84
C HIS A 391 -47.80 -54.53 7.13
N PHE A 392 -47.52 -54.26 8.40
CA PHE A 392 -46.25 -53.80 8.91
C PHE A 392 -45.85 -54.65 10.11
N GLN A 393 -44.65 -55.19 10.04
CA GLN A 393 -44.04 -55.96 11.11
C GLN A 393 -42.57 -55.62 11.25
N LEU A 394 -42.12 -55.51 12.49
CA LEU A 394 -40.71 -55.37 12.82
C LEU A 394 -40.20 -56.72 13.36
N GLY A 395 -39.06 -57.19 12.85
CA GLY A 395 -38.39 -58.39 13.34
C GLY A 395 -37.87 -58.23 14.78
N SER A 396 -37.45 -59.34 15.39
CA SER A 396 -36.82 -59.30 16.72
C SER A 396 -35.43 -58.67 16.69
N GLU A 397 -34.86 -58.35 17.85
CA GLU A 397 -33.47 -57.87 17.96
C GLU A 397 -32.46 -58.83 17.29
N ARG A 398 -32.70 -60.14 17.35
CA ARG A 398 -31.86 -61.16 16.70
C ARG A 398 -31.88 -61.08 15.17
N GLN A 399 -32.97 -60.53 14.63
CA GLN A 399 -33.15 -60.26 13.20
C GLN A 399 -32.80 -58.80 12.86
N LEU A 400 -32.12 -58.09 13.78
CA LEU A 400 -31.75 -56.69 13.62
C LEU A 400 -32.96 -55.80 13.33
N TYR A 401 -34.10 -56.07 13.99
CA TYR A 401 -35.34 -55.30 13.80
C TYR A 401 -35.73 -55.10 12.32
N ARG A 402 -35.49 -56.11 11.47
CA ARG A 402 -35.79 -56.04 10.05
C ARG A 402 -37.27 -55.68 9.80
N ILE A 403 -37.50 -54.66 8.98
CA ILE A 403 -38.84 -54.22 8.57
C ILE A 403 -39.40 -55.18 7.50
N CYS A 404 -40.63 -55.64 7.72
CA CYS A 404 -41.45 -56.38 6.78
C CYS A 404 -42.72 -55.56 6.51
N ILE A 405 -42.92 -55.14 5.26
CA ILE A 405 -44.10 -54.37 4.83
C ILE A 405 -44.75 -55.04 3.62
N PHE A 406 -46.08 -55.03 3.55
CA PHE A 406 -46.84 -55.50 2.39
C PHE A 406 -47.85 -54.44 1.95
N LEU A 407 -47.85 -54.16 0.66
CA LEU A 407 -48.92 -53.46 -0.05
C LEU A 407 -49.84 -54.56 -0.62
N GLY A 408 -51.15 -54.43 -0.49
CA GLY A 408 -52.09 -55.43 -1.00
C GLY A 408 -51.80 -55.81 -2.46
N GLU A 409 -51.85 -57.12 -2.74
CA GLU A 409 -51.76 -57.76 -4.07
C GLU A 409 -50.47 -57.61 -4.90
N GLU A 410 -49.26 -57.65 -4.31
CA GLU A 410 -48.07 -58.27 -4.95
C GLU A 410 -46.93 -58.48 -3.94
N ILE A 411 -46.29 -59.66 -3.95
CA ILE A 411 -45.21 -60.03 -3.01
C ILE A 411 -43.93 -59.28 -3.37
N LEU A 412 -43.58 -58.20 -2.65
CA LEU A 412 -42.22 -57.66 -2.67
C LEU A 412 -41.34 -58.41 -1.67
N GLY A 413 -40.97 -59.63 -2.05
CA GLY A 413 -39.72 -60.23 -1.56
C GLY A 413 -38.56 -59.41 -2.11
N GLU A 414 -37.67 -58.96 -1.22
CA GLU A 414 -36.51 -58.11 -1.50
C GLU A 414 -36.83 -56.76 -2.16
N VAL A 415 -36.68 -55.66 -1.42
CA VAL A 415 -36.48 -54.33 -2.02
C VAL A 415 -35.04 -54.26 -2.56
N SER A 416 -34.83 -54.99 -3.65
CA SER A 416 -33.66 -54.92 -4.53
C SER A 416 -34.11 -54.15 -5.78
N HIS A 417 -33.69 -52.89 -5.88
CA HIS A 417 -33.83 -52.04 -7.07
C HIS A 417 -35.20 -52.03 -7.79
N GLY A 418 -36.06 -51.08 -7.40
CA GLY A 418 -37.19 -50.61 -8.22
C GLY A 418 -38.55 -51.02 -7.68
N THR A 419 -39.16 -50.18 -6.86
CA THR A 419 -40.56 -50.31 -6.47
C THR A 419 -41.44 -49.59 -7.48
N LYS A 420 -42.37 -50.33 -8.11
CA LYS A 420 -43.54 -49.74 -8.79
C LYS A 420 -44.55 -49.36 -7.72
N GLU A 421 -44.97 -48.11 -7.73
CA GLU A 421 -45.65 -47.49 -6.60
C GLU A 421 -47.14 -47.29 -6.90
N HIS A 422 -47.98 -48.14 -6.31
CA HIS A 422 -49.43 -47.95 -6.25
C HIS A 422 -49.82 -47.63 -4.80
N GLY A 423 -50.28 -46.40 -4.55
CA GLY A 423 -50.74 -45.95 -3.22
C GLY A 423 -50.39 -44.52 -2.81
N LEU A 424 -49.68 -43.74 -3.64
CA LEU A 424 -49.37 -42.33 -3.33
C LEU A 424 -50.60 -41.44 -3.48
N GLY A 425 -50.99 -40.78 -2.38
CA GLY A 425 -52.07 -39.81 -2.34
C GLY A 425 -51.74 -38.42 -2.92
N SER A 426 -50.57 -38.19 -3.52
CA SER A 426 -50.21 -36.88 -4.09
C SER A 426 -49.19 -36.97 -5.23
N ARG A 427 -49.56 -36.42 -6.40
CA ARG A 427 -48.79 -36.43 -7.66
C ARG A 427 -47.73 -35.32 -7.70
N ARG A 428 -46.65 -35.43 -6.91
CA ARG A 428 -45.42 -34.64 -7.15
C ARG A 428 -44.19 -35.54 -7.24
N PRO A 429 -43.44 -35.50 -8.35
CA PRO A 429 -42.19 -36.25 -8.48
C PRO A 429 -41.17 -35.71 -7.46
N GLY A 430 -40.70 -36.57 -6.55
CA GLY A 430 -39.72 -36.23 -5.50
C GLY A 430 -40.08 -36.76 -4.11
N PHE A 431 -41.37 -36.85 -3.77
CA PHE A 431 -41.81 -37.38 -2.46
C PHE A 431 -41.60 -38.89 -2.33
N GLU A 432 -41.67 -39.61 -3.44
CA GLU A 432 -41.35 -41.04 -3.54
C GLU A 432 -39.95 -41.32 -2.99
N SER A 433 -38.96 -40.54 -3.43
CA SER A 433 -37.57 -40.61 -2.94
C SER A 433 -37.46 -40.35 -1.44
N LEU A 434 -38.32 -39.52 -0.85
CA LEU A 434 -38.28 -39.21 0.58
C LEU A 434 -38.81 -40.37 1.42
N ILE A 435 -39.85 -41.07 0.95
CA ILE A 435 -40.39 -42.25 1.63
C ILE A 435 -39.42 -43.43 1.51
N THR A 436 -38.82 -43.64 0.33
CA THR A 436 -37.76 -44.66 0.19
C THR A 436 -36.50 -44.29 0.98
N GLN A 437 -36.19 -43.00 1.13
CA GLN A 437 -35.10 -42.55 1.98
C GLN A 437 -35.42 -42.78 3.46
N TRP A 438 -36.65 -42.50 3.91
CA TRP A 438 -37.09 -42.78 5.28
C TRP A 438 -37.01 -44.28 5.61
N LEU A 439 -37.45 -45.15 4.69
CA LEU A 439 -37.31 -46.60 4.85
C LEU A 439 -35.84 -47.05 4.86
N ARG A 440 -34.97 -46.40 4.07
CA ARG A 440 -33.52 -46.67 4.08
C ARG A 440 -32.83 -46.18 5.35
N ASP A 441 -33.21 -45.02 5.85
CA ASP A 441 -32.65 -44.44 7.07
C ASP A 441 -33.05 -45.28 8.28
N LEU A 442 -34.30 -45.75 8.34
CA LEU A 442 -34.71 -46.76 9.31
C LEU A 442 -33.82 -48.00 9.27
N ARG A 443 -33.50 -48.50 8.07
CA ARG A 443 -32.62 -49.66 7.86
C ARG A 443 -31.14 -49.43 8.16
N GLN A 444 -30.68 -48.18 8.28
CA GLN A 444 -29.32 -47.90 8.76
C GLN A 444 -29.24 -47.90 10.30
N ILE A 445 -30.40 -47.80 10.94
CA ILE A 445 -30.58 -47.66 12.38
C ILE A 445 -31.02 -48.99 13.02
N THR A 446 -31.77 -49.81 12.28
CA THR A 446 -32.13 -51.22 12.55
C THR A 446 -31.24 -52.14 11.73
#